data_AF-A0AAV5C1R1-F1
#
_entry.id   AF-A0AAV5C1R1-F1
#
_cell.length_a   1.000
_cell.length_b   1.000
_cell.length_c   1.000
_cell.angle_alpha   90.00
_cell.angle_beta   90.00
_cell.angle_gamma   90.00
#
_symmetry.space_group_name_H-M   'P 1'
#
loop_
_entity.id
_entity.type
_entity.pdbx_description
1 polymer ?
#
loop_
_entity_poly.entity_id
_entity_poly.type
_entity_poly.pdbx_seq_one_letter_code
_entity_poly.pdbx_strand_id
1 'polypeptide(L)'
;MGAPEQLCKTNSFTTSSYAYCQQQDLQLSPQDASLSTEQGLGFIPSYYYGTEQHEEATFDADEVVELGFIRASNKATRVDYVSSPYHPSWSMMSRGGDELSRVRKQRFYDVLESWKQKVEAMEAMAAESSSPVSSSFQEAGDQQQDVVGVVGMTTTMASGGDVTRADGMRLVQLLVACAEAVACRDRAQAAALLRELQAGAPVHGTAFQRVASCFVQGLADRLALAHPPALGPASMAFCLPASSSCARGEALALAYELCPYLRFAHWVANACILDAFEGERNVHVVDLGMTMGLARGHQWRALLDGLAARPSKPARVRVTGVGAPPDAMRAVGRDLEAYAEGLGLRLEFRAVDRGLETLHVDDLLMGVVDPAEEEAVAISSVLELHRVVKESRGALNSVLQTVRRASPRAFVLVEQDAGHNGPFFLGRFMEALHYYAALFDALDAALPRYDARRARVEQFHFGAEIRNVVGCEGAARVERHERADQWRRRMSRAGFQSVPIRMAAKAREWLEENAGGGGYTVAEEKGCLVLGWKGKPVIAASCWKC
;
A
#
# COMPACT_ATOMS: atom_id res chain seq x y z
N MET A 1 38.64 36.13 -44.99
CA MET A 1 39.51 34.93 -44.94
C MET A 1 40.37 35.09 -43.71
N GLY A 2 40.44 34.24 -42.70
CA GLY A 2 39.85 32.96 -42.33
C GLY A 2 40.12 32.79 -40.83
N ALA A 3 39.48 31.81 -40.19
CA ALA A 3 39.32 31.57 -38.74
C ALA A 3 40.58 31.71 -37.84
N PRO A 4 40.34 31.75 -36.52
CA PRO A 4 40.89 30.66 -35.72
C PRO A 4 39.91 30.01 -34.72
N GLU A 5 40.11 28.70 -34.60
CA GLU A 5 40.12 27.83 -33.41
C GLU A 5 38.94 27.76 -32.43
N GLN A 6 38.39 26.53 -32.36
CA GLN A 6 37.47 26.01 -31.36
C GLN A 6 38.17 25.82 -30.00
N LEU A 7 37.49 26.23 -28.92
CA LEU A 7 37.64 25.62 -27.60
C LEU A 7 36.26 25.15 -27.10
N CYS A 8 36.12 23.84 -26.98
CA CYS A 8 34.95 23.18 -26.42
C CYS A 8 34.99 23.33 -24.88
N LYS A 9 33.98 23.98 -24.28
CA LYS A 9 33.75 23.97 -22.83
C LYS A 9 32.47 23.20 -22.54
N THR A 10 32.61 21.99 -22.03
CA THR A 10 31.56 21.24 -21.34
C THR A 10 31.54 21.67 -19.87
N ASN A 11 30.49 22.39 -19.45
CA ASN A 11 30.23 22.67 -18.04
C ASN A 11 29.27 21.60 -17.50
N SER A 12 29.80 20.71 -16.66
CA SER A 12 29.05 19.82 -15.79
C SER A 12 28.48 20.61 -14.60
N PHE A 13 27.16 20.66 -14.44
CA PHE A 13 26.53 21.16 -13.23
C PHE A 13 26.29 20.00 -12.25
N THR A 14 27.09 19.95 -11.19
CA THR A 14 26.86 19.17 -9.98
C THR A 14 26.07 20.00 -8.98
N THR A 15 24.85 19.59 -8.62
CA THR A 15 24.10 20.14 -7.49
C THR A 15 24.38 19.34 -6.23
N SER A 16 25.16 19.92 -5.33
CA SER A 16 25.38 19.47 -3.95
C SER A 16 24.54 20.35 -3.03
N SER A 17 23.58 19.79 -2.29
CA SER A 17 22.92 20.48 -1.17
C SER A 17 23.36 19.86 0.16
N TYR A 18 24.34 20.50 0.80
CA TYR A 18 24.62 20.31 2.22
C TYR A 18 23.69 21.24 3.01
N ALA A 19 22.84 20.67 3.88
CA ALA A 19 22.05 21.44 4.83
C ALA A 19 22.88 21.70 6.10
N TYR A 20 23.19 22.97 6.34
CA TYR A 20 23.77 23.47 7.60
C TYR A 20 22.62 23.66 8.60
N CYS A 21 22.63 22.93 9.71
CA CYS A 21 21.70 23.13 10.82
C CYS A 21 22.42 23.96 11.89
N GLN A 22 21.99 25.22 12.09
CA GLN A 22 22.42 26.03 13.24
C GLN A 22 21.58 25.67 14.46
N GLN A 23 22.22 25.11 15.49
CA GLN A 23 21.68 25.05 16.84
C GLN A 23 21.62 26.46 17.43
N GLN A 24 20.44 26.87 17.90
CA GLN A 24 20.31 27.94 18.89
C GLN A 24 20.00 27.29 20.24
N ASP A 25 20.98 27.35 21.13
CA ASP A 25 20.83 27.06 22.55
C ASP A 25 19.98 28.15 23.21
N LEU A 26 18.82 27.76 23.77
CA LEU A 26 18.06 28.57 24.71
C LEU A 26 18.18 27.92 26.08
N GLN A 27 19.05 28.50 26.92
CA GLN A 27 19.16 28.19 28.34
C GLN A 27 17.87 28.61 29.06
N LEU A 28 17.24 27.69 29.79
CA LEU A 28 16.17 27.99 30.74
C LEU A 28 16.70 27.77 32.17
N SER A 29 16.58 28.81 33.01
CA SER A 29 16.85 28.76 34.45
C SER A 29 15.56 28.50 35.24
N PRO A 30 15.63 27.88 36.44
CA PRO A 30 14.45 27.43 37.19
C PRO A 30 14.02 28.46 38.25
N GLN A 31 12.72 28.73 38.37
CA GLN A 31 12.06 29.05 39.65
C GLN A 31 10.51 29.17 39.53
N ASP A 32 9.85 28.39 40.39
CA ASP A 32 8.60 28.58 41.13
C ASP A 32 7.21 28.75 40.46
N ALA A 33 6.42 27.69 40.70
CA ALA A 33 5.08 27.67 41.31
C ALA A 33 3.85 28.19 40.53
N SER A 34 2.95 27.27 40.17
CA SER A 34 1.72 27.00 40.95
C SER A 34 0.81 26.00 40.24
N LEU A 35 0.15 25.16 41.03
CA LEU A 35 -0.89 24.23 40.61
C LEU A 35 -2.14 25.00 40.16
N SER A 36 -2.61 24.71 38.95
CA SER A 36 -4.01 24.94 38.56
C SER A 36 -4.49 23.76 37.71
N THR A 37 -5.42 23.02 38.30
CA THR A 37 -6.19 21.95 37.69
C THR A 37 -7.16 22.52 36.67
N GLU A 38 -7.06 22.14 35.40
CA GLU A 38 -8.22 22.13 34.50
C GLU A 38 -8.26 20.85 33.66
N GLN A 39 -9.39 20.15 33.84
CA GLN A 39 -9.83 19.03 33.04
C GLN A 39 -10.34 19.55 31.70
N GLY A 40 -9.85 19.02 30.59
CA GLY A 40 -10.36 19.40 29.27
C GLY A 40 -9.54 18.87 28.10
N LEU A 41 -9.45 17.55 27.94
CA LEU A 41 -9.03 16.95 26.67
C LEU A 41 -10.13 16.02 26.18
N GLY A 42 -11.03 16.59 25.38
CA GLY A 42 -11.97 15.84 24.56
C GLY A 42 -11.21 15.14 23.44
N PHE A 43 -10.95 13.84 23.63
CA PHE A 43 -10.56 12.93 22.56
C PHE A 43 -11.82 12.46 21.84
N ILE A 44 -11.94 12.78 20.54
CA ILE A 44 -12.94 12.18 19.65
C ILE A 44 -12.22 11.18 18.73
N PRO A 45 -12.50 9.87 18.83
CA PRO A 45 -12.10 8.91 17.83
C PRO A 45 -12.98 9.07 16.58
N SER A 46 -12.38 9.44 15.45
CA SER A 46 -13.08 9.50 14.17
C SER A 46 -13.17 8.10 13.57
N TYR A 47 -14.30 7.42 13.81
CA TYR A 47 -14.77 6.29 13.01
C TYR A 47 -16.29 6.39 12.90
N TYR A 48 -16.79 6.75 11.71
CA TYR A 48 -18.21 6.83 11.40
C TYR A 48 -18.85 5.44 11.42
N TYR A 49 -19.77 5.22 12.37
CA TYR A 49 -20.90 4.31 12.21
C TYR A 49 -22.13 5.17 11.98
N GLY A 50 -22.71 5.11 10.77
CA GLY A 50 -24.04 5.66 10.51
C GLY A 50 -25.08 4.67 11.03
N THR A 51 -25.80 5.04 12.09
CA THR A 51 -27.03 4.37 12.49
C THR A 51 -28.20 5.02 11.77
N GLU A 52 -28.86 4.29 10.87
CA GLU A 52 -30.18 4.66 10.36
C GLU A 52 -31.16 4.69 11.53
N GLN A 53 -31.67 5.87 11.88
CA GLN A 53 -32.81 6.01 12.78
C GLN A 53 -34.08 6.04 11.93
N HIS A 54 -34.91 5.02 12.13
CA HIS A 54 -36.31 5.00 11.76
C HIS A 54 -37.05 6.05 12.60
N GLU A 55 -37.57 7.11 11.97
CA GLU A 55 -38.59 7.96 12.58
C GLU A 55 -39.98 7.39 12.26
N GLU A 56 -40.68 6.96 13.32
CA GLU A 56 -42.12 6.72 13.32
C GLU A 56 -42.84 8.07 13.20
N ALA A 57 -43.51 8.31 12.08
CA ALA A 57 -44.51 9.37 11.96
C ALA A 57 -45.91 8.74 12.01
N THR A 58 -46.56 8.93 13.15
CA THR A 58 -48.01 8.77 13.35
C THR A 58 -48.78 9.75 12.47
N PHE A 59 -49.74 9.27 11.69
CA PHE A 59 -50.84 10.12 11.20
C PHE A 59 -52.13 9.31 11.18
N ASP A 60 -53.17 9.91 11.75
CA ASP A 60 -54.48 9.33 12.02
C ASP A 60 -55.54 9.95 11.08
N ALA A 61 -56.52 9.11 10.75
CA ALA A 61 -57.90 9.36 10.30
C ALA A 61 -58.25 10.15 9.00
N ASP A 62 -59.00 9.40 8.17
CA ASP A 62 -60.25 9.75 7.47
C ASP A 62 -60.27 10.75 6.30
N GLU A 63 -60.47 10.19 5.08
CA GLU A 63 -61.68 10.51 4.31
C GLU A 63 -61.98 9.46 3.22
N VAL A 64 -63.26 9.09 3.13
CA VAL A 64 -63.87 8.06 2.30
C VAL A 64 -64.47 8.71 1.05
N VAL A 65 -64.12 8.25 -0.15
CA VAL A 65 -65.04 8.22 -1.30
C VAL A 65 -64.75 7.00 -2.18
N GLU A 66 -65.73 6.10 -2.26
CA GLU A 66 -65.83 4.97 -3.19
C GLU A 66 -65.93 5.42 -4.65
N LEU A 67 -65.34 4.65 -5.57
CA LEU A 67 -66.06 3.98 -6.68
C LEU A 67 -65.08 3.22 -7.59
N GLY A 68 -65.41 1.96 -7.89
CA GLY A 68 -65.00 1.31 -9.15
C GLY A 68 -64.19 0.02 -9.05
N PHE A 69 -64.85 -1.08 -8.67
CA PHE A 69 -64.33 -2.45 -8.76
C PHE A 69 -64.00 -2.86 -10.21
N ILE A 70 -62.76 -3.35 -10.45
CA ILE A 70 -62.50 -4.50 -11.34
C ILE A 70 -61.42 -5.40 -10.70
N ARG A 71 -61.79 -6.67 -10.47
CA ARG A 71 -60.99 -7.77 -9.90
C ARG A 71 -59.72 -8.07 -10.71
N ALA A 72 -58.57 -8.11 -10.04
CA ALA A 72 -57.48 -9.02 -10.38
C ALA A 72 -56.72 -9.43 -9.11
N SER A 73 -56.45 -10.72 -9.01
CA SER A 73 -55.92 -11.50 -7.90
C SER A 73 -54.64 -10.97 -7.22
N ASN A 74 -54.70 -10.78 -5.90
CA ASN A 74 -53.55 -10.62 -5.02
C ASN A 74 -52.78 -11.94 -4.84
N LYS A 75 -51.48 -11.94 -5.17
CA LYS A 75 -50.48 -12.82 -4.56
C LYS A 75 -49.21 -12.02 -4.31
N ALA A 76 -49.16 -11.35 -3.16
CA ALA A 76 -47.91 -10.92 -2.54
C ALA A 76 -47.22 -12.17 -1.96
N THR A 77 -46.17 -12.65 -2.61
CA THR A 77 -45.30 -13.69 -2.07
C THR A 77 -44.29 -13.08 -1.11
N ARG A 78 -44.54 -13.33 0.17
CA ARG A 78 -43.56 -13.36 1.26
C ARG A 78 -42.45 -14.33 0.85
N VAL A 79 -41.23 -13.84 0.62
CA VAL A 79 -40.07 -14.70 0.31
C VAL A 79 -39.50 -15.18 1.64
N ASP A 80 -39.92 -16.37 2.03
CA ASP A 80 -39.33 -17.09 3.17
C ASP A 80 -37.88 -17.45 2.84
N TYR A 81 -36.95 -16.91 3.63
CA TYR A 81 -35.53 -17.22 3.61
C TYR A 81 -35.27 -18.60 4.27
N VAL A 82 -35.86 -19.66 3.74
CA VAL A 82 -35.53 -21.04 4.13
C VAL A 82 -35.55 -21.93 2.90
N SER A 83 -34.46 -21.89 2.13
CA SER A 83 -34.08 -22.94 1.18
C SER A 83 -32.57 -22.83 0.90
N SER A 84 -31.77 -23.14 1.92
CA SER A 84 -30.40 -23.60 1.71
C SER A 84 -30.49 -25.05 1.21
N PRO A 85 -30.03 -25.40 -0.01
CA PRO A 85 -30.14 -26.75 -0.52
C PRO A 85 -28.98 -27.61 -0.02
N TYR A 86 -28.65 -27.59 1.28
CA TYR A 86 -27.75 -28.57 1.90
C TYR A 86 -28.03 -28.68 3.40
N HIS A 87 -28.82 -29.68 3.79
CA HIS A 87 -28.74 -30.30 5.11
C HIS A 87 -28.48 -31.81 4.91
N PRO A 88 -27.65 -32.45 5.75
CA PRO A 88 -26.90 -33.64 5.36
C PRO A 88 -27.64 -34.92 5.77
N SER A 89 -27.77 -35.85 4.83
CA SER A 89 -27.85 -37.28 5.17
C SER A 89 -26.43 -37.84 5.03
N TRP A 90 -25.76 -38.05 6.17
CA TRP A 90 -24.51 -38.80 6.18
C TRP A 90 -24.82 -40.29 6.09
N SER A 91 -24.82 -40.82 4.87
CA SER A 91 -24.56 -42.23 4.60
C SER A 91 -23.36 -42.36 3.65
N MET A 92 -22.20 -42.59 4.28
CA MET A 92 -21.05 -43.34 3.77
C MET A 92 -20.64 -43.11 2.29
N MET A 93 -19.87 -42.06 2.00
CA MET A 93 -18.99 -42.00 0.79
C MET A 93 -17.65 -41.33 1.12
N SER A 94 -16.71 -42.15 1.61
CA SER A 94 -15.33 -41.77 1.97
C SER A 94 -14.39 -41.63 0.75
N ARG A 95 -14.75 -40.87 -0.29
CA ARG A 95 -13.84 -40.65 -1.45
C ARG A 95 -13.69 -39.20 -1.91
N GLY A 96 -14.66 -38.31 -1.63
CA GLY A 96 -14.59 -36.90 -2.04
C GLY A 96 -13.76 -35.99 -1.12
N GLY A 97 -13.70 -36.30 0.19
CA GLY A 97 -12.88 -35.56 1.16
C GLY A 97 -11.38 -35.80 1.01
N ASP A 98 -11.00 -37.01 0.57
CA ASP A 98 -9.61 -37.40 0.32
C ASP A 98 -9.02 -36.71 -0.90
N GLU A 99 -9.83 -36.43 -1.93
CA GLU A 99 -9.36 -35.76 -3.14
C GLU A 99 -9.20 -34.25 -2.90
N LEU A 100 -10.15 -33.62 -2.21
CA LEU A 100 -10.05 -32.21 -1.83
C LEU A 100 -8.90 -31.97 -0.84
N SER A 101 -8.65 -32.92 0.08
CA SER A 101 -7.52 -32.86 1.02
C SER A 101 -6.18 -33.16 0.35
N ARG A 102 -6.13 -34.05 -0.65
CA ARG A 102 -4.93 -34.28 -1.48
C ARG A 102 -4.58 -33.04 -2.30
N VAL A 103 -5.55 -32.38 -2.93
CA VAL A 103 -5.31 -31.14 -3.68
C VAL A 103 -4.85 -30.01 -2.76
N ARG A 104 -5.41 -29.91 -1.54
CA ARG A 104 -4.92 -28.96 -0.53
C ARG A 104 -3.51 -29.28 -0.05
N LYS A 105 -3.21 -30.56 0.22
CA LYS A 105 -1.86 -31.03 0.58
C LYS A 105 -0.85 -30.79 -0.53
N GLN A 106 -1.20 -31.06 -1.79
CA GLN A 106 -0.30 -30.81 -2.92
C GLN A 106 -0.01 -29.32 -3.05
N ARG A 107 -1.04 -28.46 -3.01
CA ARG A 107 -0.84 -26.99 -3.00
C ARG A 107 -0.02 -26.53 -1.81
N PHE A 108 -0.20 -27.14 -0.65
CA PHE A 108 0.62 -26.87 0.53
C PHE A 108 2.09 -27.24 0.31
N TYR A 109 2.38 -28.42 -0.24
CA TYR A 109 3.75 -28.84 -0.55
C TYR A 109 4.38 -28.03 -1.70
N ASP A 110 3.64 -27.70 -2.75
CA ASP A 110 4.12 -26.84 -3.84
C ASP A 110 4.48 -25.45 -3.31
N VAL A 111 3.68 -24.93 -2.39
CA VAL A 111 3.95 -23.64 -1.76
C VAL A 111 5.10 -23.76 -0.76
N LEU A 112 5.19 -24.82 0.03
CA LEU A 112 6.33 -25.07 0.91
C LEU A 112 7.64 -25.20 0.12
N GLU A 113 7.64 -25.87 -1.03
CA GLU A 113 8.83 -26.00 -1.87
C GLU A 113 9.19 -24.67 -2.53
N SER A 114 8.20 -23.88 -2.95
CA SER A 114 8.38 -22.49 -3.40
C SER A 114 8.97 -21.60 -2.28
N TRP A 115 8.50 -21.78 -1.04
CA TRP A 115 9.02 -21.09 0.14
C TRP A 115 10.41 -21.53 0.51
N LYS A 116 10.69 -22.83 0.42
CA LYS A 116 12.02 -23.39 0.62
C LYS A 116 12.99 -22.69 -0.30
N GLN A 117 12.75 -22.72 -1.61
CA GLN A 117 13.62 -22.04 -2.58
C GLN A 117 13.81 -20.54 -2.27
N LYS A 118 12.78 -19.84 -1.77
CA LYS A 118 12.86 -18.42 -1.42
C LYS A 118 13.61 -18.14 -0.12
N VAL A 119 13.36 -18.88 0.94
CA VAL A 119 14.10 -18.77 2.21
C VAL A 119 15.58 -19.05 1.94
N GLU A 120 15.84 -20.11 1.17
CA GLU A 120 17.20 -20.48 0.76
C GLU A 120 17.88 -19.36 -0.05
N ALA A 121 17.15 -18.67 -0.93
CA ALA A 121 17.66 -17.53 -1.68
C ALA A 121 17.86 -16.27 -0.81
N MET A 122 16.97 -16.00 0.15
CA MET A 122 17.07 -14.86 1.07
C MET A 122 18.28 -15.02 2.00
N GLU A 123 18.53 -16.23 2.50
CA GLU A 123 19.62 -16.51 3.44
C GLU A 123 20.99 -16.63 2.76
N ALA A 124 21.06 -17.18 1.53
CA ALA A 124 22.31 -17.21 0.76
C ALA A 124 22.88 -15.80 0.55
N MET A 125 22.01 -14.82 0.28
CA MET A 125 22.39 -13.42 0.09
C MET A 125 22.86 -12.76 1.40
N ALA A 126 22.23 -13.11 2.53
CA ALA A 126 22.67 -12.66 3.85
C ALA A 126 24.08 -13.21 4.21
N ALA A 127 24.44 -14.40 3.73
CA ALA A 127 25.78 -14.96 3.90
C ALA A 127 26.83 -14.23 3.03
N GLU A 128 26.51 -13.90 1.78
CA GLU A 128 27.43 -13.21 0.85
C GLU A 128 27.79 -11.78 1.30
N SER A 129 26.82 -11.04 1.83
CA SER A 129 27.03 -9.68 2.38
C SER A 129 27.86 -9.61 3.67
N SER A 130 28.16 -10.76 4.28
CA SER A 130 28.95 -10.85 5.52
C SER A 130 30.41 -11.26 5.30
N SER A 131 30.85 -11.45 4.04
CA SER A 131 32.24 -11.77 3.71
C SER A 131 33.12 -10.51 3.68
N PRO A 132 34.25 -10.44 4.42
CA PRO A 132 35.15 -9.31 4.34
C PRO A 132 35.88 -9.31 2.99
N VAL A 133 35.80 -8.20 2.26
CA VAL A 133 36.61 -7.93 1.07
C VAL A 133 38.07 -7.89 1.50
N SER A 134 38.85 -8.91 1.15
CA SER A 134 40.31 -8.86 1.29
C SER A 134 40.87 -8.02 0.14
N SER A 135 41.13 -6.74 0.41
CA SER A 135 41.93 -5.91 -0.48
C SER A 135 43.39 -6.35 -0.41
N SER A 136 43.89 -6.83 -1.56
CA SER A 136 45.30 -7.14 -1.75
C SER A 136 46.13 -5.86 -1.76
N PHE A 137 46.81 -5.56 -0.66
CA PHE A 137 47.93 -4.62 -0.63
C PHE A 137 49.24 -5.42 -0.49
N GLN A 138 50.08 -5.32 -1.51
CA GLN A 138 51.48 -5.70 -1.46
C GLN A 138 52.24 -4.57 -0.76
N GLU A 139 53.00 -4.89 0.29
CA GLU A 139 54.18 -4.10 0.67
C GLU A 139 55.22 -4.96 1.37
N ALA A 140 56.48 -4.68 1.05
CA ALA A 140 57.68 -5.39 1.46
C ALA A 140 58.34 -4.70 2.67
N GLY A 141 59.06 -5.46 3.50
CA GLY A 141 60.21 -4.95 4.26
C GLY A 141 60.16 -5.04 5.79
N ASP A 142 60.86 -6.05 6.30
CA ASP A 142 61.82 -6.06 7.42
C ASP A 142 61.42 -6.12 8.93
N GLN A 143 61.95 -7.19 9.55
CA GLN A 143 62.57 -7.40 10.87
C GLN A 143 61.86 -7.14 12.24
N GLN A 144 61.55 -8.28 12.90
CA GLN A 144 62.18 -8.79 14.16
C GLN A 144 61.44 -8.70 15.53
N GLN A 145 61.22 -9.90 16.12
CA GLN A 145 61.02 -10.33 17.54
C GLN A 145 59.84 -9.72 18.33
N ASP A 146 58.98 -10.45 19.08
CA ASP A 146 59.23 -11.53 20.03
C ASP A 146 57.98 -12.39 20.33
N VAL A 147 58.22 -13.55 20.94
CA VAL A 147 57.28 -14.64 21.30
C VAL A 147 56.61 -14.41 22.66
N VAL A 148 55.27 -14.53 22.78
CA VAL A 148 54.56 -15.28 23.86
C VAL A 148 53.15 -15.64 23.39
N GLY A 149 52.79 -16.92 23.49
CA GLY A 149 51.59 -17.51 22.89
C GLY A 149 50.26 -17.26 23.59
N VAL A 150 49.18 -17.47 22.82
CA VAL A 150 47.85 -17.83 23.34
C VAL A 150 47.27 -18.92 22.44
N VAL A 151 46.72 -19.90 23.13
CA VAL A 151 46.09 -21.14 22.70
C VAL A 151 45.19 -20.98 21.47
N GLY A 152 45.39 -21.88 20.51
CA GLY A 152 44.51 -22.03 19.35
C GLY A 152 43.09 -22.41 19.77
N MET A 153 42.14 -21.60 19.33
CA MET A 153 40.74 -22.00 19.21
C MET A 153 40.42 -21.86 17.72
N THR A 154 40.55 -22.97 17.00
CA THR A 154 40.04 -23.11 15.64
C THR A 154 38.52 -22.95 15.70
N THR A 155 38.03 -21.73 15.49
CA THR A 155 36.61 -21.47 15.27
C THR A 155 36.23 -22.08 13.94
N THR A 156 35.52 -23.20 14.00
CA THR A 156 34.80 -23.80 12.87
C THR A 156 33.70 -22.84 12.39
N MET A 157 34.05 -21.93 11.47
CA MET A 157 33.14 -20.98 10.83
C MET A 157 32.36 -21.55 9.63
N ALA A 158 32.05 -22.86 9.65
CA ALA A 158 31.34 -23.52 8.54
C ALA A 158 29.91 -24.01 8.89
N SER A 159 29.45 -23.85 10.14
CA SER A 159 28.17 -24.41 10.62
C SER A 159 27.02 -23.39 10.77
N GLY A 160 27.28 -22.08 10.60
CA GLY A 160 26.29 -21.04 10.87
C GLY A 160 25.14 -20.97 9.86
N GLY A 161 25.40 -21.30 8.60
CA GLY A 161 24.40 -21.17 7.52
C GLY A 161 23.33 -22.27 7.50
N ASP A 162 23.64 -23.48 7.96
CA ASP A 162 22.72 -24.62 7.92
C ASP A 162 21.68 -24.56 9.05
N VAL A 163 22.09 -24.04 10.22
CA VAL A 163 21.20 -23.84 11.38
C VAL A 163 20.20 -22.72 11.12
N THR A 164 20.64 -21.57 10.57
CA THR A 164 19.73 -20.47 10.22
C THR A 164 18.70 -20.89 9.17
N ARG A 165 19.10 -21.76 8.23
CA ARG A 165 18.26 -22.29 7.16
C ARG A 165 17.20 -23.27 7.65
N ALA A 166 17.56 -24.13 8.59
CA ALA A 166 16.60 -25.00 9.28
C ALA A 166 15.59 -24.18 10.09
N ASP A 167 16.03 -23.10 10.74
CA ASP A 167 15.18 -22.22 11.55
C ASP A 167 14.19 -21.41 10.69
N GLY A 168 14.64 -20.89 9.53
CA GLY A 168 13.77 -20.19 8.58
C GLY A 168 12.67 -21.09 8.02
N MET A 169 13.02 -22.31 7.62
CA MET A 169 12.05 -23.30 7.13
C MET A 169 11.05 -23.72 8.21
N ARG A 170 11.51 -23.95 9.45
CA ARG A 170 10.62 -24.24 10.58
C ARG A 170 9.62 -23.11 10.79
N LEU A 171 10.07 -21.86 10.68
CA LEU A 171 9.20 -20.69 10.85
C LEU A 171 8.11 -20.61 9.75
N VAL A 172 8.45 -20.93 8.50
CA VAL A 172 7.47 -21.06 7.41
C VAL A 172 6.43 -22.13 7.78
N GLN A 173 6.87 -23.32 8.16
CA GLN A 173 5.99 -24.44 8.49
C GLN A 173 5.03 -24.08 9.63
N LEU A 174 5.53 -23.42 10.68
CA LEU A 174 4.71 -22.95 11.80
C LEU A 174 3.67 -21.91 11.36
N LEU A 175 4.05 -20.93 10.53
CA LEU A 175 3.13 -19.92 10.02
C LEU A 175 2.00 -20.55 9.21
N VAL A 176 2.32 -21.47 8.30
CA VAL A 176 1.32 -22.13 7.46
C VAL A 176 0.43 -23.04 8.30
N ALA A 177 1.00 -23.85 9.20
CA ALA A 177 0.22 -24.69 10.11
C ALA A 177 -0.72 -23.86 10.99
N CYS A 178 -0.27 -22.70 11.47
CA CYS A 178 -1.11 -21.80 12.27
C CYS A 178 -2.25 -21.23 11.42
N ALA A 179 -1.96 -20.79 10.18
CA ALA A 179 -2.99 -20.32 9.26
C ALA A 179 -4.02 -21.40 8.91
N GLU A 180 -3.58 -22.65 8.74
CA GLU A 180 -4.47 -23.79 8.51
C GLU A 180 -5.36 -24.07 9.72
N ALA A 181 -4.79 -24.11 10.93
CA ALA A 181 -5.56 -24.28 12.16
C ALA A 181 -6.62 -23.17 12.31
N VAL A 182 -6.25 -21.92 12.03
CA VAL A 182 -7.20 -20.79 12.01
C VAL A 182 -8.28 -20.97 10.93
N ALA A 183 -7.92 -21.42 9.73
CA ALA A 183 -8.88 -21.68 8.64
C ALA A 183 -9.87 -22.81 9.00
N CYS A 184 -9.38 -23.85 9.68
CA CYS A 184 -10.15 -24.99 10.18
C CYS A 184 -10.94 -24.66 11.46
N ARG A 185 -10.78 -23.46 12.02
CA ARG A 185 -11.37 -23.04 13.30
C ARG A 185 -10.92 -23.91 14.48
N ASP A 186 -9.77 -24.57 14.38
CA ASP A 186 -9.12 -25.26 15.49
C ASP A 186 -8.37 -24.26 16.37
N ARG A 187 -9.07 -23.76 17.39
CA ARG A 187 -8.59 -22.68 18.26
C ARG A 187 -7.46 -23.13 19.18
N ALA A 188 -7.56 -24.35 19.69
CA ALA A 188 -6.57 -24.86 20.62
C ALA A 188 -5.23 -25.05 19.91
N GLN A 189 -5.27 -25.63 18.70
CA GLN A 189 -4.07 -25.78 17.88
C GLN A 189 -3.54 -24.42 17.41
N ALA A 190 -4.40 -23.52 16.93
CA ALA A 190 -3.99 -22.17 16.52
C ALA A 190 -3.31 -21.40 17.66
N ALA A 191 -3.89 -21.41 18.86
CA ALA A 191 -3.32 -20.72 20.03
C ALA A 191 -2.00 -21.36 20.53
N ALA A 192 -1.82 -22.67 20.35
CA ALA A 192 -0.56 -23.34 20.66
C ALA A 192 0.54 -22.93 19.66
N LEU A 193 0.25 -23.02 18.35
CA LEU A 193 1.17 -22.63 17.29
C LEU A 193 1.53 -21.15 17.35
N LEU A 194 0.56 -20.28 17.67
CA LEU A 194 0.79 -18.84 17.79
C LEU A 194 1.76 -18.51 18.94
N ARG A 195 1.69 -19.22 20.07
CA ARG A 195 2.64 -19.04 21.18
C ARG A 195 4.05 -19.45 20.79
N GLU A 196 4.21 -20.53 20.03
CA GLU A 196 5.51 -20.95 19.51
C GLU A 196 6.06 -19.91 18.51
N LEU A 197 5.20 -19.42 17.62
CA LEU A 197 5.55 -18.37 16.66
C LEU A 197 5.97 -17.06 17.33
N GLN A 198 5.29 -16.64 18.40
CA GLN A 198 5.65 -15.43 19.15
C GLN A 198 7.06 -15.49 19.74
N ALA A 199 7.54 -16.68 20.11
CA ALA A 199 8.92 -16.88 20.57
C ALA A 199 9.93 -16.89 19.41
N GLY A 200 9.54 -17.35 18.22
CA GLY A 200 10.41 -17.52 17.06
C GLY A 200 10.40 -16.39 16.02
N ALA A 201 9.50 -15.42 16.13
CA ALA A 201 9.30 -14.33 15.16
C ALA A 201 9.55 -12.92 15.76
N PRO A 202 10.79 -12.61 16.17
CA PRO A 202 11.10 -11.30 16.72
C PRO A 202 10.97 -10.18 15.68
N VAL A 203 10.62 -8.97 16.13
CA VAL A 203 10.53 -7.76 15.28
C VAL A 203 11.89 -7.31 14.73
N HIS A 204 12.97 -7.77 15.36
CA HIS A 204 14.34 -7.62 14.89
C HIS A 204 14.92 -9.01 14.65
N GLY A 205 15.50 -9.24 13.48
CA GLY A 205 15.91 -10.59 13.08
C GLY A 205 16.31 -10.64 11.62
N THR A 206 16.31 -11.84 11.05
CA THR A 206 16.40 -12.04 9.60
C THR A 206 15.18 -11.40 8.92
N ALA A 207 15.27 -11.10 7.62
CA ALA A 207 14.13 -10.56 6.86
C ALA A 207 12.86 -11.40 7.06
N PHE A 208 12.99 -12.73 7.01
CA PHE A 208 11.85 -13.62 7.18
C PHE A 208 11.29 -13.63 8.62
N GLN A 209 12.12 -13.52 9.66
CA GLN A 209 11.64 -13.37 11.04
C GLN A 209 10.80 -12.09 11.22
N ARG A 210 11.21 -10.99 10.59
CA ARG A 210 10.48 -9.72 10.64
C ARG A 210 9.15 -9.80 9.89
N VAL A 211 9.12 -10.45 8.72
CA VAL A 211 7.87 -10.78 8.01
C VAL A 211 6.96 -11.61 8.92
N ALA A 212 7.48 -12.71 9.46
CA ALA A 212 6.73 -13.59 10.34
C ALA A 212 6.12 -12.84 11.52
N SER A 213 6.86 -11.89 12.11
CA SER A 213 6.37 -11.07 13.23
C SER A 213 5.10 -10.31 12.89
N CYS A 214 5.01 -9.70 11.70
CA CYS A 214 3.81 -9.02 11.23
C CYS A 214 2.65 -10.00 10.97
N PHE A 215 2.94 -11.18 10.41
CA PHE A 215 1.93 -12.22 10.18
C PHE A 215 1.38 -12.81 11.48
N VAL A 216 2.23 -12.97 12.49
CA VAL A 216 1.83 -13.40 13.84
C VAL A 216 0.84 -12.42 14.45
N GLN A 217 1.09 -11.11 14.32
CA GLN A 217 0.14 -10.09 14.76
C GLN A 217 -1.20 -10.22 14.02
N GLY A 218 -1.19 -10.33 12.68
CA GLY A 218 -2.41 -10.50 11.90
C GLY A 218 -3.20 -11.79 12.23
N LEU A 219 -2.51 -12.90 12.51
CA LEU A 219 -3.12 -14.16 12.94
C LEU A 219 -3.71 -14.05 14.37
N ALA A 220 -3.02 -13.36 15.27
CA ALA A 220 -3.51 -13.08 16.62
C ALA A 220 -4.78 -12.23 16.58
N ASP A 221 -4.77 -11.15 15.81
CA ASP A 221 -5.92 -10.26 15.58
C ASP A 221 -7.12 -11.04 15.05
N ARG A 222 -6.89 -11.91 14.05
CA ARG A 222 -7.93 -12.77 13.48
C ARG A 222 -8.55 -13.70 14.52
N LEU A 223 -7.71 -14.34 15.34
CA LEU A 223 -8.15 -15.29 16.36
C LEU A 223 -8.96 -14.58 17.44
N ALA A 224 -8.54 -13.37 17.83
CA ALA A 224 -9.26 -12.52 18.79
C ALA A 224 -10.64 -12.07 18.24
N LEU A 225 -10.72 -11.66 16.97
CA LEU A 225 -11.98 -11.24 16.35
C LEU A 225 -12.98 -12.40 16.17
N ALA A 226 -12.49 -13.64 16.01
CA ALA A 226 -13.35 -14.82 15.98
C ALA A 226 -13.99 -15.13 17.34
N HIS A 227 -13.40 -14.62 18.43
CA HIS A 227 -13.82 -14.82 19.83
C HIS A 227 -13.78 -13.50 20.59
N PRO A 228 -14.71 -12.56 20.33
CA PRO A 228 -14.81 -11.35 21.11
C PRO A 228 -14.92 -11.72 22.59
N PRO A 229 -14.15 -11.08 23.49
CA PRO A 229 -14.36 -11.26 24.92
C PRO A 229 -15.84 -11.00 25.25
N ALA A 230 -16.39 -11.71 26.24
CA ALA A 230 -17.80 -11.57 26.64
C ALA A 230 -18.21 -10.13 27.07
N LEU A 231 -17.25 -9.20 27.12
CA LEU A 231 -17.36 -7.80 27.48
C LEU A 231 -17.86 -6.89 26.33
N GLY A 232 -18.26 -7.46 25.19
CA GLY A 232 -18.93 -6.72 24.10
C GLY A 232 -17.98 -5.94 23.17
N PRO A 233 -18.53 -5.13 22.23
CA PRO A 233 -17.78 -4.47 21.15
C PRO A 233 -16.64 -3.56 21.63
N ALA A 234 -16.82 -2.91 22.80
CA ALA A 234 -15.80 -2.06 23.41
C ALA A 234 -14.52 -2.84 23.78
N SER A 235 -14.62 -4.14 24.07
CA SER A 235 -13.46 -4.99 24.34
C SER A 235 -12.66 -5.32 23.07
N MET A 236 -13.28 -5.34 21.89
CA MET A 236 -12.57 -5.58 20.63
C MET A 236 -11.68 -4.39 20.23
N ALA A 237 -12.09 -3.18 20.58
CA ALA A 237 -11.26 -1.96 20.42
C ALA A 237 -10.02 -1.97 21.33
N PHE A 238 -10.05 -2.74 22.43
CA PHE A 238 -8.91 -2.94 23.34
C PHE A 238 -7.97 -4.08 22.90
N CYS A 239 -8.49 -5.07 22.15
CA CYS A 239 -7.68 -6.20 21.67
C CYS A 239 -6.78 -5.84 20.48
N LEU A 240 -7.16 -4.85 19.69
CA LEU A 240 -6.35 -4.33 18.59
C LEU A 240 -5.67 -3.05 19.08
N PRO A 241 -4.35 -3.03 19.34
CA PRO A 241 -3.69 -1.78 19.64
C PRO A 241 -3.90 -0.84 18.45
N ALA A 242 -4.58 0.28 18.70
CA ALA A 242 -4.73 1.33 17.71
C ALA A 242 -3.32 1.82 17.37
N SER A 243 -2.74 1.34 16.26
CA SER A 243 -1.54 1.94 15.70
C SER A 243 -1.88 3.41 15.49
N SER A 244 -1.22 4.30 16.24
CA SER A 244 -1.50 5.73 16.19
C SER A 244 -1.45 6.19 14.73
N SER A 245 -2.43 6.97 14.31
CA SER A 245 -2.46 7.54 12.96
C SER A 245 -1.14 8.27 12.65
N CYS A 246 -0.54 8.89 13.66
CA CYS A 246 0.78 9.50 13.63
C CYS A 246 1.88 8.51 13.21
N ALA A 247 2.01 7.36 13.89
CA ALA A 247 3.05 6.37 13.57
C ALA A 247 2.88 5.78 12.16
N ARG A 248 1.64 5.66 11.67
CA ARG A 248 1.37 5.26 10.28
C ARG A 248 1.80 6.32 9.27
N GLY A 249 1.51 7.58 9.54
CA GLY A 249 1.95 8.70 8.69
C GLY A 249 3.47 8.81 8.61
N GLU A 250 4.17 8.70 9.74
CA GLU A 250 5.63 8.67 9.79
C GLU A 250 6.21 7.48 9.02
N ALA A 251 5.64 6.29 9.21
CA ALA A 251 6.08 5.09 8.50
C ALA A 251 5.88 5.20 6.99
N LEU A 252 4.79 5.83 6.54
CA LEU A 252 4.55 6.10 5.13
C LEU A 252 5.57 7.11 4.56
N ALA A 253 5.88 8.17 5.30
CA ALA A 253 6.91 9.13 4.89
C ALA A 253 8.27 8.46 4.74
N LEU A 254 8.64 7.58 5.68
CA LEU A 254 9.84 6.78 5.58
C LEU A 254 9.78 5.77 4.43
N ALA A 255 8.63 5.14 4.18
CA ALA A 255 8.46 4.24 3.04
C ALA A 255 8.66 4.97 1.70
N TYR A 256 8.23 6.22 1.61
CA TYR A 256 8.45 7.07 0.43
C TYR A 256 9.94 7.37 0.19
N GLU A 257 10.70 7.58 1.27
CA GLU A 257 12.15 7.83 1.22
C GLU A 257 12.93 6.54 0.89
N LEU A 258 12.68 5.48 1.65
CA LEU A 258 13.49 4.27 1.68
C LEU A 258 13.15 3.28 0.56
N CYS A 259 11.91 3.31 0.05
CA CYS A 259 11.47 2.41 -1.01
C CYS A 259 11.23 3.18 -2.31
N PRO A 260 11.49 2.59 -3.49
CA PRO A 260 11.23 3.25 -4.76
C PRO A 260 9.75 3.21 -5.17
N TYR A 261 8.90 2.38 -4.54
CA TYR A 261 7.56 2.05 -5.06
C TYR A 261 6.66 3.28 -5.27
N LEU A 262 6.45 4.11 -4.24
CA LEU A 262 5.58 5.29 -4.36
C LEU A 262 6.20 6.39 -5.22
N ARG A 263 7.52 6.59 -5.13
CA ARG A 263 8.26 7.53 -6.00
C ARG A 263 8.13 7.14 -7.48
N PHE A 264 8.26 5.85 -7.78
CA PHE A 264 8.07 5.28 -9.11
C PHE A 264 6.63 5.46 -9.57
N ALA A 265 5.64 5.14 -8.72
CA ALA A 265 4.23 5.33 -9.02
C ALA A 265 3.91 6.78 -9.42
N HIS A 266 4.36 7.75 -8.62
CA HIS A 266 4.20 9.18 -8.90
C HIS A 266 4.89 9.60 -10.19
N TRP A 267 6.13 9.12 -10.42
CA TRP A 267 6.88 9.45 -11.63
C TRP A 267 6.19 8.96 -12.89
N VAL A 268 5.76 7.69 -12.93
CA VAL A 268 5.02 7.12 -14.07
C VAL A 268 3.68 7.84 -14.28
N ALA A 269 2.96 8.11 -13.19
CA ALA A 269 1.68 8.79 -13.27
C ALA A 269 1.82 10.21 -13.84
N ASN A 270 2.81 10.96 -13.36
CA ASN A 270 3.09 12.30 -13.87
C ASN A 270 3.53 12.28 -15.32
N ALA A 271 4.32 11.30 -15.76
CA ALA A 271 4.67 11.16 -17.17
C ALA A 271 3.42 10.98 -18.05
N CYS A 272 2.49 10.09 -17.65
CA CYS A 272 1.23 9.90 -18.37
C CYS A 272 0.36 11.16 -18.38
N ILE A 273 0.31 11.90 -17.28
CA ILE A 273 -0.47 13.14 -17.16
C ILE A 273 0.14 14.26 -18.02
N LEU A 274 1.46 14.40 -18.02
CA LEU A 274 2.16 15.40 -18.84
C LEU A 274 1.92 15.17 -20.32
N ASP A 275 1.97 13.91 -20.77
CA ASP A 275 1.65 13.52 -22.14
C ASP A 275 0.18 13.87 -22.48
N ALA A 276 -0.75 13.59 -21.56
CA ALA A 276 -2.17 13.91 -21.76
C ALA A 276 -2.49 15.42 -21.78
N PHE A 277 -1.61 16.23 -21.20
CA PHE A 277 -1.73 17.69 -21.17
C PHE A 277 -0.95 18.37 -22.28
N GLU A 278 -0.30 17.65 -23.20
CA GLU A 278 0.43 18.26 -24.31
C GLU A 278 -0.49 19.18 -25.14
N GLY A 279 -0.05 20.42 -25.39
CA GLY A 279 -0.82 21.43 -26.12
C GLY A 279 -1.98 22.09 -25.35
N GLU A 280 -2.35 21.59 -24.17
CA GLU A 280 -3.49 22.12 -23.39
C GLU A 280 -3.13 23.41 -22.64
N ARG A 281 -4.06 24.38 -22.64
CA ARG A 281 -3.86 25.69 -21.98
C ARG A 281 -4.36 25.73 -20.53
N ASN A 282 -5.44 25.02 -20.25
CA ASN A 282 -6.05 24.93 -18.92
C ASN A 282 -6.05 23.45 -18.53
N VAL A 283 -5.36 23.11 -17.45
CA VAL A 283 -5.18 21.72 -17.02
C VAL A 283 -5.70 21.52 -15.61
N HIS A 284 -6.36 20.40 -15.38
CA HIS A 284 -6.95 20.05 -14.09
C HIS A 284 -6.60 18.62 -13.72
N VAL A 285 -5.92 18.46 -12.58
CA VAL A 285 -5.67 17.16 -11.99
C VAL A 285 -6.64 16.90 -10.84
N VAL A 286 -7.25 15.71 -10.84
CA VAL A 286 -7.98 15.16 -9.71
C VAL A 286 -7.18 14.00 -9.12
N ASP A 287 -6.89 14.08 -7.83
CA ASP A 287 -6.18 13.05 -7.06
C ASP A 287 -7.16 12.31 -6.13
N LEU A 288 -7.40 11.03 -6.42
CA LEU A 288 -8.36 10.16 -5.73
C LEU A 288 -7.84 9.53 -4.43
N GLY A 289 -6.79 10.05 -3.83
CA GLY A 289 -6.45 9.77 -2.43
C GLY A 289 -5.33 10.66 -1.96
N MET A 290 -5.53 11.95 -2.20
CA MET A 290 -4.46 12.93 -2.16
C MET A 290 -3.63 12.80 -0.90
N THR A 291 -2.33 12.70 -1.14
CA THR A 291 -1.23 12.54 -0.18
C THR A 291 -1.07 11.17 0.48
N MET A 292 -2.08 10.30 0.55
CA MET A 292 -2.07 9.11 1.43
C MET A 292 -1.63 9.41 2.89
N GLY A 293 -1.53 10.69 3.31
CA GLY A 293 -0.90 11.12 4.57
C GLY A 293 0.48 11.80 4.47
N LEU A 294 1.08 11.98 3.29
CA LEU A 294 2.36 12.67 3.06
C LEU A 294 2.20 14.21 3.02
N ALA A 295 2.93 14.91 3.88
CA ALA A 295 2.64 16.30 4.23
C ALA A 295 2.93 17.40 3.18
N ARG A 296 3.23 17.08 1.90
CA ARG A 296 3.71 18.10 0.92
C ARG A 296 3.28 17.91 -0.53
N GLY A 297 2.34 17.00 -0.81
CA GLY A 297 1.89 16.74 -2.19
C GLY A 297 3.06 16.42 -3.14
N HIS A 298 3.98 15.54 -2.73
CA HIS A 298 5.24 15.28 -3.45
C HIS A 298 5.06 14.95 -4.94
N GLN A 299 4.03 14.19 -5.30
CA GLN A 299 3.69 13.91 -6.69
C GLN A 299 3.48 15.21 -7.48
N TRP A 300 2.68 16.12 -6.93
CA TRP A 300 2.23 17.32 -7.64
C TRP A 300 3.33 18.35 -7.79
N ARG A 301 4.30 18.44 -6.87
CA ARG A 301 5.49 19.27 -7.06
C ARG A 301 6.29 18.85 -8.30
N ALA A 302 6.55 17.55 -8.46
CA ALA A 302 7.23 17.04 -9.65
C ALA A 302 6.42 17.24 -10.94
N LEU A 303 5.08 17.17 -10.87
CA LEU A 303 4.23 17.52 -12.01
C LEU A 303 4.36 19.00 -12.38
N LEU A 304 4.35 19.89 -11.39
CA LEU A 304 4.48 21.34 -11.60
C LEU A 304 5.85 21.69 -12.21
N ASP A 305 6.93 21.03 -11.78
CA ASP A 305 8.24 21.16 -12.41
C ASP A 305 8.16 20.79 -13.91
N GLY A 306 7.52 19.66 -14.22
CA GLY A 306 7.31 19.21 -15.60
C GLY A 306 6.46 20.19 -16.43
N LEU A 307 5.41 20.77 -15.85
CA LEU A 307 4.57 21.77 -16.50
C LEU A 307 5.32 23.09 -16.73
N ALA A 308 6.14 23.52 -15.77
CA ALA A 308 6.94 24.74 -15.85
C ALA A 308 8.08 24.63 -16.87
N ALA A 309 8.62 23.43 -17.09
CA ALA A 309 9.68 23.16 -18.06
C ALA A 309 9.19 23.16 -19.52
N ARG A 310 7.87 23.19 -19.77
CA ARG A 310 7.31 23.19 -21.13
C ARG A 310 7.61 24.51 -21.85
N PRO A 311 7.82 24.48 -23.18
CA PRO A 311 7.99 25.71 -23.98
C PRO A 311 6.79 26.66 -23.86
N SER A 312 5.58 26.10 -23.78
CA SER A 312 4.35 26.83 -23.50
C SER A 312 3.78 26.32 -22.18
N LYS A 313 3.90 27.15 -21.14
CA LYS A 313 3.32 26.89 -19.82
C LYS A 313 1.79 26.97 -19.91
N PRO A 314 1.05 26.14 -19.16
CA PRO A 314 -0.40 26.29 -19.06
C PRO A 314 -0.74 27.65 -18.47
N ALA A 315 -1.82 28.27 -18.97
CA ALA A 315 -2.35 29.52 -18.44
C ALA A 315 -2.95 29.32 -17.04
N ARG A 316 -3.47 28.13 -16.76
CA ARG A 316 -4.08 27.77 -15.49
C ARG A 316 -3.87 26.30 -15.17
N VAL A 317 -3.51 26.04 -13.92
CA VAL A 317 -3.35 24.69 -13.36
C VAL A 317 -4.32 24.56 -12.19
N ARG A 318 -5.16 23.54 -12.20
CA ARG A 318 -6.00 23.20 -11.06
C ARG A 318 -5.58 21.85 -10.49
N VAL A 319 -5.57 21.74 -9.17
CA VAL A 319 -5.39 20.46 -8.46
C VAL A 319 -6.54 20.28 -7.48
N THR A 320 -7.25 19.17 -7.60
CA THR A 320 -8.31 18.77 -6.67
C THR A 320 -7.88 17.50 -5.96
N GLY A 321 -7.69 17.58 -4.65
CA GLY A 321 -7.52 16.39 -3.82
C GLY A 321 -8.85 15.84 -3.35
N VAL A 322 -8.94 14.53 -3.15
CA VAL A 322 -10.13 13.86 -2.60
C VAL A 322 -9.73 12.98 -1.42
N GLY A 323 -10.56 12.97 -0.37
CA GLY A 323 -10.55 11.93 0.67
C GLY A 323 -9.62 12.15 1.86
N ALA A 324 -8.86 13.25 1.90
CA ALA A 324 -8.03 13.60 3.05
C ALA A 324 -8.74 14.61 3.98
N PRO A 325 -8.36 14.69 5.28
CA PRO A 325 -8.95 15.64 6.21
C PRO A 325 -8.78 17.10 5.73
N PRO A 326 -9.81 17.96 5.86
CA PRO A 326 -9.77 19.34 5.34
C PRO A 326 -8.57 20.16 5.81
N ASP A 327 -8.15 20.03 7.07
CA ASP A 327 -6.99 20.76 7.61
C ASP A 327 -5.68 20.36 6.92
N ALA A 328 -5.46 19.06 6.76
CA ALA A 328 -4.27 18.53 6.09
C ALA A 328 -4.25 18.96 4.62
N MET A 329 -5.40 18.90 3.94
CA MET A 329 -5.52 19.35 2.55
C MET A 329 -5.28 20.85 2.40
N ARG A 330 -5.78 21.68 3.31
CA ARG A 330 -5.52 23.13 3.31
C ARG A 330 -4.03 23.44 3.47
N ALA A 331 -3.30 22.68 4.28
CA ALA A 331 -1.86 22.83 4.41
C ALA A 331 -1.15 22.47 3.09
N VAL A 332 -1.46 21.31 2.51
CA VAL A 332 -0.86 20.85 1.25
C VAL A 332 -1.19 21.79 0.09
N GLY A 333 -2.42 22.31 0.03
CA GLY A 333 -2.85 23.28 -0.97
C GLY A 333 -2.01 24.55 -0.95
N ARG A 334 -1.84 25.15 0.23
CA ARG A 334 -0.99 26.34 0.40
C ARG A 334 0.45 26.09 -0.03
N ASP A 335 1.01 24.93 0.33
CA ASP A 335 2.37 24.56 -0.06
C ASP A 335 2.51 24.41 -1.59
N LEU A 336 1.51 23.82 -2.26
CA LEU A 336 1.50 23.66 -3.72
C LEU A 336 1.30 24.98 -4.45
N GLU A 337 0.42 25.86 -3.95
CA GLU A 337 0.18 27.19 -4.49
C GLU A 337 1.44 28.06 -4.40
N ALA A 338 2.09 28.09 -3.24
CA ALA A 338 3.36 28.81 -3.05
C ALA A 338 4.48 28.23 -3.93
N TYR A 339 4.55 26.90 -4.08
CA TYR A 339 5.52 26.26 -4.97
C TYR A 339 5.27 26.62 -6.45
N ALA A 340 4.00 26.60 -6.88
CA ALA A 340 3.63 26.96 -8.24
C ALA A 340 3.91 28.43 -8.57
N GLU A 341 3.67 29.35 -7.63
CA GLU A 341 4.00 30.77 -7.76
C GLU A 341 5.51 30.96 -8.04
N GLY A 342 6.36 30.24 -7.29
CA GLY A 342 7.81 30.24 -7.52
C GLY A 342 8.24 29.76 -8.91
N LEU A 343 7.41 28.94 -9.58
CA LEU A 343 7.63 28.46 -10.95
C LEU A 343 6.97 29.36 -12.02
N GLY A 344 6.25 30.41 -11.59
CA GLY A 344 5.47 31.28 -12.47
C GLY A 344 4.24 30.57 -13.05
N LEU A 345 3.63 29.65 -12.31
CA LEU A 345 2.38 28.97 -12.67
C LEU A 345 1.22 29.51 -11.84
N ARG A 346 0.05 29.68 -12.47
CA ARG A 346 -1.19 30.03 -11.79
C ARG A 346 -1.91 28.76 -11.33
N LEU A 347 -1.70 28.38 -10.07
CA LEU A 347 -2.33 27.21 -9.47
C LEU A 347 -3.58 27.56 -8.66
N GLU A 348 -4.62 26.76 -8.80
CA GLU A 348 -5.82 26.75 -7.96
C GLU A 348 -5.94 25.40 -7.26
N PHE A 349 -5.92 25.38 -5.93
CA PHE A 349 -6.11 24.15 -5.16
C PHE A 349 -7.53 24.01 -4.64
N ARG A 350 -8.07 22.78 -4.69
CA ARG A 350 -9.36 22.43 -4.09
C ARG A 350 -9.28 21.16 -3.26
N ALA A 351 -9.95 21.21 -2.11
CA ALA A 351 -10.17 20.05 -1.27
C ALA A 351 -11.60 19.51 -1.38
N VAL A 352 -11.74 18.20 -1.57
CA VAL A 352 -13.02 17.48 -1.52
C VAL A 352 -13.01 16.54 -0.32
N ASP A 353 -13.80 16.89 0.70
CA ASP A 353 -14.00 16.10 1.92
C ASP A 353 -15.11 15.06 1.72
N ARG A 354 -14.87 14.12 0.80
CA ARG A 354 -15.71 12.95 0.57
C ARG A 354 -14.87 11.71 0.39
N GLY A 355 -15.40 10.58 0.84
CA GLY A 355 -14.87 9.27 0.48
C GLY A 355 -15.21 8.92 -0.97
N LEU A 356 -14.43 8.01 -1.56
CA LEU A 356 -14.63 7.61 -2.96
C LEU A 356 -16.04 7.10 -3.24
N GLU A 357 -16.64 6.34 -2.31
CA GLU A 357 -17.98 5.77 -2.48
C GLU A 357 -19.12 6.81 -2.48
N THR A 358 -18.88 8.00 -1.93
CA THR A 358 -19.87 9.09 -1.84
C THR A 358 -19.54 10.25 -2.77
N LEU A 359 -18.54 10.07 -3.65
CA LEU A 359 -18.07 11.08 -4.59
C LEU A 359 -19.05 11.29 -5.74
N HIS A 360 -19.42 12.55 -5.99
CA HIS A 360 -20.23 12.96 -7.14
C HIS A 360 -19.37 13.56 -8.25
N VAL A 361 -19.89 13.58 -9.48
CA VAL A 361 -19.16 14.15 -10.63
C VAL A 361 -18.94 15.66 -10.46
N ASP A 362 -19.86 16.36 -9.80
CA ASP A 362 -19.74 17.80 -9.54
C ASP A 362 -18.60 18.12 -8.56
N ASP A 363 -18.25 17.18 -7.68
CA ASP A 363 -17.08 17.31 -6.81
C ASP A 363 -15.78 17.30 -7.64
N LEU A 364 -15.80 16.65 -8.82
CA LEU A 364 -14.67 16.56 -9.74
C LEU A 364 -14.63 17.68 -10.76
N LEU A 365 -15.78 18.09 -11.31
CA LEU A 365 -15.86 18.99 -12.46
C LEU A 365 -16.30 20.41 -12.12
N MET A 366 -16.67 20.72 -10.87
CA MET A 366 -17.06 22.08 -10.49
C MET A 366 -18.25 22.68 -11.24
N GLY A 367 -19.01 21.87 -11.98
CA GLY A 367 -20.09 22.36 -12.83
C GLY A 367 -19.60 23.41 -13.84
N VAL A 368 -18.47 23.20 -14.54
CA VAL A 368 -18.02 24.10 -15.62
C VAL A 368 -19.19 24.40 -16.57
N VAL A 369 -19.71 25.63 -16.50
CA VAL A 369 -20.85 26.11 -17.30
C VAL A 369 -20.37 26.86 -18.55
N ASP A 370 -19.10 27.28 -18.62
CA ASP A 370 -18.58 28.08 -19.74
C ASP A 370 -17.78 27.22 -20.75
N PRO A 371 -18.28 27.02 -21.98
CA PRO A 371 -17.56 26.32 -23.05
C PRO A 371 -16.24 27.01 -23.47
N ALA A 372 -16.02 28.27 -23.09
CA ALA A 372 -14.78 29.00 -23.37
C ALA A 372 -13.61 28.64 -22.42
N GLU A 373 -13.90 27.96 -21.31
CA GLU A 373 -12.95 27.54 -20.26
C GLU A 373 -12.81 26.00 -20.22
N GLU A 374 -12.73 25.34 -21.39
CA GLU A 374 -12.53 23.89 -21.44
C GLU A 374 -11.21 23.52 -20.74
N GLU A 375 -11.31 22.73 -19.67
CA GLU A 375 -10.18 22.24 -18.88
C GLU A 375 -9.87 20.80 -19.29
N ALA A 376 -8.61 20.53 -19.62
CA ALA A 376 -8.15 19.17 -19.81
C ALA A 376 -8.02 18.49 -18.45
N VAL A 377 -8.93 17.56 -18.15
CA VAL A 377 -8.95 16.83 -16.88
C VAL A 377 -8.09 15.56 -16.97
N ALA A 378 -7.18 15.38 -16.02
CA ALA A 378 -6.53 14.10 -15.74
C ALA A 378 -6.85 13.63 -14.33
N ILE A 379 -7.13 12.34 -14.18
CA ILE A 379 -7.46 11.73 -12.88
C ILE A 379 -6.32 10.78 -12.51
N SER A 380 -5.87 10.84 -11.26
CA SER A 380 -4.82 9.98 -10.71
C SER A 380 -5.37 9.21 -9.52
N SER A 381 -5.16 7.90 -9.50
CA SER A 381 -5.40 7.06 -8.33
C SER A 381 -4.19 6.17 -8.10
N VAL A 382 -3.50 6.40 -6.98
CA VAL A 382 -2.29 5.68 -6.60
C VAL A 382 -2.56 4.96 -5.28
N LEU A 383 -2.70 3.64 -5.34
CA LEU A 383 -2.96 2.74 -4.20
C LEU A 383 -4.23 3.09 -3.40
N GLU A 384 -5.34 3.35 -4.09
CA GLU A 384 -6.58 3.81 -3.44
C GLU A 384 -7.84 3.07 -3.88
N LEU A 385 -7.97 2.69 -5.15
CA LEU A 385 -9.19 2.03 -5.62
C LEU A 385 -9.36 0.64 -5.04
N HIS A 386 -8.28 -0.07 -4.68
CA HIS A 386 -8.42 -1.39 -4.03
C HIS A 386 -9.32 -1.35 -2.78
N ARG A 387 -9.38 -0.21 -2.09
CA ARG A 387 -10.17 -0.02 -0.86
C ARG A 387 -11.67 -0.07 -1.09
N VAL A 388 -12.13 0.23 -2.32
CA VAL A 388 -13.55 0.18 -2.71
C VAL A 388 -13.91 -1.12 -3.45
N VAL A 389 -12.98 -2.06 -3.58
CA VAL A 389 -13.21 -3.39 -4.20
C VAL A 389 -13.89 -4.32 -3.19
N LYS A 390 -15.12 -4.00 -2.77
CA LYS A 390 -15.89 -4.78 -1.80
C LYS A 390 -16.55 -6.01 -2.43
N GLU A 391 -16.94 -6.95 -1.58
CA GLU A 391 -17.76 -8.12 -1.94
C GLU A 391 -19.19 -7.71 -2.37
N SER A 392 -19.71 -6.60 -1.85
CA SER A 392 -20.96 -6.00 -2.32
C SER A 392 -20.76 -5.43 -3.73
N ARG A 393 -21.56 -5.94 -4.67
CA ARG A 393 -21.52 -5.51 -6.07
C ARG A 393 -22.00 -4.05 -6.16
N GLY A 394 -21.12 -3.13 -6.54
CA GLY A 394 -21.55 -1.81 -7.00
C GLY A 394 -20.64 -0.64 -6.65
N ALA A 395 -19.99 -0.65 -5.47
CA ALA A 395 -19.22 0.51 -4.98
C ALA A 395 -18.16 0.98 -5.98
N LEU A 396 -17.20 0.11 -6.34
CA LEU A 396 -16.20 0.41 -7.37
C LEU A 396 -16.84 0.85 -8.70
N ASN A 397 -17.92 0.19 -9.14
CA ASN A 397 -18.56 0.55 -10.40
C ASN A 397 -19.15 1.97 -10.34
N SER A 398 -19.75 2.35 -9.21
CA SER A 398 -20.24 3.71 -8.97
C SER A 398 -19.10 4.72 -9.09
N VAL A 399 -17.97 4.48 -8.42
CA VAL A 399 -16.78 5.33 -8.50
C VAL A 399 -16.28 5.45 -9.94
N LEU A 400 -16.14 4.33 -10.65
CA LEU A 400 -15.68 4.31 -12.04
C LEU A 400 -16.67 5.02 -12.99
N GLN A 401 -17.98 4.96 -12.74
CA GLN A 401 -18.97 5.72 -13.49
C GLN A 401 -18.86 7.22 -13.21
N THR A 402 -18.63 7.64 -11.96
CA THR A 402 -18.36 9.05 -11.62
C THR A 402 -17.11 9.56 -12.35
N VAL A 403 -16.01 8.80 -12.30
CA VAL A 403 -14.76 9.10 -13.02
C VAL A 403 -15.00 9.17 -14.53
N ARG A 404 -15.77 8.25 -15.11
CA ARG A 404 -16.09 8.25 -16.54
C ARG A 404 -16.93 9.45 -16.95
N ARG A 405 -17.90 9.87 -16.13
CA ARG A 405 -18.71 11.07 -16.38
C ARG A 405 -17.88 12.35 -16.36
N ALA A 406 -16.76 12.35 -15.64
CA ALA A 406 -15.79 13.44 -15.70
C ALA A 406 -15.04 13.52 -17.05
N SER A 407 -15.16 12.50 -17.91
CA SER A 407 -14.56 12.41 -19.24
C SER A 407 -13.06 12.79 -19.29
N PRO A 408 -12.20 12.24 -18.41
CA PRO A 408 -10.80 12.61 -18.36
C PRO A 408 -10.05 12.28 -19.64
N ARG A 409 -9.09 13.15 -20.01
CA ARG A 409 -8.09 12.92 -21.06
C ARG A 409 -7.16 11.75 -20.71
N ALA A 410 -6.82 11.63 -19.43
CA ALA A 410 -6.11 10.48 -18.89
C ALA A 410 -6.65 10.13 -17.51
N PHE A 411 -6.90 8.85 -17.28
CA PHE A 411 -7.06 8.28 -15.97
C PHE A 411 -5.89 7.33 -15.70
N VAL A 412 -5.01 7.72 -14.80
CA VAL A 412 -3.87 6.90 -14.37
C VAL A 412 -4.25 6.14 -13.11
N LEU A 413 -4.09 4.81 -13.18
CA LEU A 413 -4.29 3.89 -12.06
C LEU A 413 -2.97 3.19 -11.75
N VAL A 414 -2.49 3.35 -10.52
CA VAL A 414 -1.36 2.59 -9.97
C VAL A 414 -1.85 1.80 -8.76
N GLU A 415 -1.67 0.49 -8.77
CA GLU A 415 -2.17 -0.42 -7.72
C GLU A 415 -1.13 -1.48 -7.35
N GLN A 416 -1.23 -2.04 -6.14
CA GLN A 416 -0.43 -3.19 -5.74
C GLN A 416 -0.78 -4.41 -6.62
N ASP A 417 0.20 -5.02 -7.28
CA ASP A 417 -0.01 -6.16 -8.16
C ASP A 417 0.00 -7.50 -7.40
N ALA A 418 -1.01 -7.67 -6.54
CA ALA A 418 -1.12 -8.81 -5.64
C ALA A 418 -2.52 -9.43 -5.61
N GLY A 419 -2.60 -10.72 -5.34
CA GLY A 419 -3.87 -11.48 -5.28
C GLY A 419 -4.50 -11.53 -3.88
N HIS A 420 -4.61 -10.40 -3.18
CA HIS A 420 -5.07 -10.36 -1.78
C HIS A 420 -6.61 -10.32 -1.62
N ASN A 421 -7.38 -10.25 -2.70
CA ASN A 421 -8.84 -10.22 -2.62
C ASN A 421 -9.53 -11.59 -2.86
N GLY A 422 -8.79 -12.71 -2.84
CA GLY A 422 -9.36 -14.04 -3.02
C GLY A 422 -10.43 -14.39 -1.96
N PRO A 423 -11.42 -15.25 -2.26
CA PRO A 423 -12.53 -15.55 -1.35
C PRO A 423 -12.11 -16.37 -0.12
N PHE A 424 -11.01 -17.14 -0.22
CA PHE A 424 -10.54 -18.03 0.84
C PHE A 424 -9.35 -17.46 1.60
N PHE A 425 -9.45 -17.47 2.94
CA PHE A 425 -8.40 -16.96 3.84
C PHE A 425 -7.02 -17.54 3.56
N LEU A 426 -6.87 -18.87 3.49
CA LEU A 426 -5.56 -19.50 3.32
C LEU A 426 -4.90 -19.08 1.99
N GLY A 427 -5.68 -18.97 0.91
CA GLY A 427 -5.16 -18.49 -0.38
C GLY A 427 -4.62 -17.06 -0.29
N ARG A 428 -5.33 -16.17 0.40
CA ARG A 428 -4.87 -14.80 0.65
C ARG A 428 -3.63 -14.77 1.53
N PHE A 429 -3.59 -15.58 2.58
CA PHE A 429 -2.46 -15.67 3.49
C PHE A 429 -1.17 -16.07 2.75
N MET A 430 -1.22 -17.12 1.91
CA MET A 430 -0.04 -17.56 1.16
C MET A 430 0.42 -16.52 0.13
N GLU A 431 -0.51 -15.88 -0.58
CA GLU A 431 -0.15 -14.82 -1.54
C GLU A 431 0.44 -13.60 -0.84
N ALA A 432 -0.15 -13.18 0.29
CA ALA A 432 0.35 -12.08 1.10
C ALA A 432 1.75 -12.38 1.62
N LEU A 433 1.98 -13.58 2.16
CA LEU A 433 3.29 -13.95 2.68
C LEU A 433 4.34 -13.84 1.56
N HIS A 434 4.03 -14.31 0.34
CA HIS A 434 4.94 -14.21 -0.80
C HIS A 434 5.19 -12.76 -1.24
N TYR A 435 4.15 -11.93 -1.21
CA TYR A 435 4.24 -10.52 -1.61
C TYR A 435 5.08 -9.71 -0.62
N TYR A 436 4.75 -9.78 0.67
CA TYR A 436 5.45 -9.01 1.69
C TYR A 436 6.86 -9.53 1.97
N ALA A 437 7.15 -10.82 1.79
CA ALA A 437 8.52 -11.30 1.87
C ALA A 437 9.43 -10.65 0.81
N ALA A 438 8.94 -10.39 -0.40
CA ALA A 438 9.70 -9.66 -1.41
C ALA A 438 9.95 -8.20 -1.01
N LEU A 439 8.97 -7.53 -0.40
CA LEU A 439 9.12 -6.16 0.11
C LEU A 439 10.14 -6.07 1.25
N PHE A 440 10.11 -7.03 2.18
CA PHE A 440 11.05 -7.08 3.30
C PHE A 440 12.45 -7.47 2.83
N ASP A 441 12.58 -8.38 1.85
CA ASP A 441 13.87 -8.71 1.22
C ASP A 441 14.49 -7.49 0.51
N ALA A 442 13.67 -6.66 -0.16
CA ALA A 442 14.14 -5.41 -0.76
C ALA A 442 14.69 -4.42 0.27
N LEU A 443 13.99 -4.26 1.40
CA LEU A 443 14.46 -3.43 2.51
C LEU A 443 15.70 -4.01 3.22
N ASP A 444 15.82 -5.34 3.30
CA ASP A 444 16.97 -6.01 3.89
C ASP A 444 18.23 -5.83 3.03
N ALA A 445 18.08 -5.87 1.70
CA ALA A 445 19.15 -5.62 0.76
C ALA A 445 19.63 -4.15 0.75
N ALA A 446 18.73 -3.20 1.03
CA ALA A 446 19.03 -1.77 0.97
C ALA A 446 19.52 -1.17 2.28
N LEU A 447 19.19 -1.75 3.44
CA LEU A 447 19.40 -1.10 4.75
C LEU A 447 20.05 -2.02 5.79
N PRO A 448 20.89 -1.47 6.70
CA PRO A 448 21.52 -2.25 7.78
C PRO A 448 20.52 -3.00 8.66
N ARG A 449 20.86 -4.19 9.15
CA ARG A 449 19.96 -5.11 9.92
C ARG A 449 19.28 -4.52 11.17
N TYR A 450 19.81 -3.44 11.74
CA TYR A 450 19.22 -2.78 12.92
C TYR A 450 18.81 -1.32 12.66
N ASP A 451 18.58 -0.92 11.40
CA ASP A 451 18.03 0.39 11.06
C ASP A 451 16.60 0.55 11.64
N ALA A 452 16.42 1.56 12.50
CA ALA A 452 15.16 1.86 13.17
C ALA A 452 14.09 2.40 12.22
N ARG A 453 14.48 3.09 11.14
CA ARG A 453 13.57 3.57 10.10
C ARG A 453 12.99 2.39 9.32
N ARG A 454 13.81 1.37 9.02
CA ARG A 454 13.32 0.12 8.42
C ARG A 454 12.27 -0.52 9.32
N ALA A 455 12.57 -0.71 10.61
CA ALA A 455 11.62 -1.31 11.55
C ALA A 455 10.30 -0.53 11.62
N ARG A 456 10.35 0.82 11.51
CA ARG A 456 9.17 1.66 11.43
C ARG A 456 8.34 1.38 10.18
N VAL A 457 8.95 1.32 9.00
CA VAL A 457 8.26 0.96 7.74
C VAL A 457 7.66 -0.43 7.81
N GLU A 458 8.46 -1.43 8.18
CA GLU A 458 8.04 -2.83 8.25
C GLU A 458 6.87 -3.04 9.21
N GLN A 459 6.91 -2.47 10.42
CA GLN A 459 5.88 -2.72 11.44
C GLN A 459 4.64 -1.85 11.28
N PHE A 460 4.77 -0.60 10.85
CA PHE A 460 3.67 0.36 10.86
C PHE A 460 3.09 0.69 9.49
N HIS A 461 3.83 0.48 8.39
CA HIS A 461 3.28 0.58 7.04
C HIS A 461 2.88 -0.81 6.52
N PHE A 462 3.86 -1.66 6.17
CA PHE A 462 3.57 -3.00 5.63
C PHE A 462 2.88 -3.91 6.65
N GLY A 463 3.27 -3.83 7.93
CA GLY A 463 2.63 -4.57 9.01
C GLY A 463 1.15 -4.22 9.16
N ALA A 464 0.76 -2.95 8.96
CA ALA A 464 -0.63 -2.55 8.99
C ALA A 464 -1.43 -3.16 7.82
N GLU A 465 -0.84 -3.18 6.62
CA GLU A 465 -1.48 -3.83 5.45
C GLU A 465 -1.61 -5.34 5.66
N ILE A 466 -0.56 -6.02 6.14
CA ILE A 466 -0.56 -7.45 6.47
C ILE A 466 -1.67 -7.77 7.47
N ARG A 467 -1.77 -7.02 8.57
CA ARG A 467 -2.81 -7.22 9.58
C ARG A 467 -4.20 -7.03 9.00
N ASN A 468 -4.42 -6.11 8.07
CA ASN A 468 -5.73 -5.96 7.44
C ASN A 468 -6.07 -7.13 6.49
N VAL A 469 -5.11 -7.57 5.67
CA VAL A 469 -5.28 -8.71 4.75
C VAL A 469 -5.55 -10.01 5.49
N VAL A 470 -4.80 -10.26 6.58
CA VAL A 470 -4.83 -11.51 7.35
C VAL A 470 -5.90 -11.46 8.44
N GLY A 471 -5.93 -10.38 9.23
CA GLY A 471 -6.74 -10.22 10.43
C GLY A 471 -8.22 -9.95 10.15
N CYS A 472 -8.53 -9.14 9.14
CA CYS A 472 -9.88 -8.61 8.94
C CYS A 472 -10.72 -9.42 7.93
N GLU A 473 -12.04 -9.25 8.00
CA GLU A 473 -13.02 -9.74 7.03
C GLU A 473 -14.11 -8.68 6.77
N GLY A 474 -14.97 -8.92 5.78
CA GLY A 474 -16.13 -8.06 5.51
C GLY A 474 -15.73 -6.61 5.26
N ALA A 475 -16.51 -5.65 5.79
CA ALA A 475 -16.26 -4.22 5.62
C ALA A 475 -14.97 -3.72 6.28
N ALA A 476 -14.47 -4.41 7.31
CA ALA A 476 -13.23 -4.03 8.00
C ALA A 476 -11.97 -4.37 7.18
N ARG A 477 -12.07 -5.31 6.23
CA ARG A 477 -10.97 -5.63 5.29
C ARG A 477 -11.01 -4.65 4.12
N VAL A 478 -10.05 -3.74 4.07
CA VAL A 478 -9.91 -2.68 3.06
C VAL A 478 -8.75 -2.93 2.11
N GLU A 479 -7.70 -3.62 2.54
CA GLU A 479 -6.52 -3.97 1.73
C GLU A 479 -6.86 -5.13 0.79
N ARG A 480 -7.58 -4.81 -0.29
CA ARG A 480 -8.15 -5.77 -1.23
C ARG A 480 -7.45 -5.72 -2.58
N HIS A 481 -6.12 -5.88 -2.53
CA HIS A 481 -5.29 -5.84 -3.73
C HIS A 481 -5.74 -6.89 -4.76
N GLU A 482 -5.72 -6.48 -6.02
CA GLU A 482 -5.98 -7.33 -7.16
C GLU A 482 -4.90 -7.14 -8.21
N ARG A 483 -4.61 -8.22 -8.95
CA ARG A 483 -3.57 -8.19 -9.99
C ARG A 483 -3.94 -7.26 -11.15
N ALA A 484 -2.93 -6.78 -11.88
CA ALA A 484 -3.09 -5.91 -13.04
C ALA A 484 -4.08 -6.45 -14.10
N ASP A 485 -4.15 -7.78 -14.27
CA ASP A 485 -5.10 -8.41 -15.19
C ASP A 485 -6.57 -8.30 -14.76
N GLN A 486 -6.83 -8.31 -13.44
CA GLN A 486 -8.15 -8.09 -12.86
C GLN A 486 -8.56 -6.62 -13.01
N TRP A 487 -7.66 -5.69 -12.67
CA TRP A 487 -7.87 -4.26 -12.90
C TRP A 487 -8.17 -3.94 -14.36
N ARG A 488 -7.39 -4.48 -15.31
CA ARG A 488 -7.67 -4.32 -16.74
C ARG A 488 -9.10 -4.73 -17.11
N ARG A 489 -9.57 -5.88 -16.62
CA ARG A 489 -10.95 -6.34 -16.88
C ARG A 489 -11.99 -5.40 -16.28
N ARG A 490 -11.75 -4.87 -15.07
CA ARG A 490 -12.67 -3.93 -14.40
C ARG A 490 -12.75 -2.61 -15.14
N MET A 491 -11.60 -2.06 -15.51
CA MET A 491 -11.50 -0.82 -16.28
C MET A 491 -12.21 -0.94 -17.64
N SER A 492 -11.94 -2.00 -18.40
CA SER A 492 -12.62 -2.23 -19.68
C SER A 492 -14.13 -2.42 -19.53
N ARG A 493 -14.59 -3.14 -18.48
CA ARG A 493 -16.03 -3.30 -18.19
C ARG A 493 -16.71 -1.98 -17.82
N ALA A 494 -15.99 -1.07 -17.19
CA ALA A 494 -16.46 0.28 -16.91
C ALA A 494 -16.40 1.22 -18.14
N GLY A 495 -15.95 0.72 -19.30
CA GLY A 495 -15.92 1.46 -20.56
C GLY A 495 -14.59 2.14 -20.88
N PHE A 496 -13.58 2.04 -20.01
CA PHE A 496 -12.28 2.65 -20.25
C PHE A 496 -11.46 1.91 -21.30
N GLN A 497 -10.77 2.67 -22.14
CA GLN A 497 -9.83 2.16 -23.14
C GLN A 497 -8.40 2.30 -22.61
N SER A 498 -7.62 1.23 -22.71
CA SER A 498 -6.22 1.25 -22.26
C SER A 498 -5.36 2.10 -23.20
N VAL A 499 -4.52 2.96 -22.61
CA VAL A 499 -3.46 3.69 -23.28
C VAL A 499 -2.13 3.04 -22.88
N PRO A 500 -1.43 2.35 -23.79
CA PRO A 500 -0.20 1.64 -23.44
C PRO A 500 0.91 2.57 -22.96
N ILE A 501 1.44 2.30 -21.77
CA ILE A 501 2.61 2.99 -21.23
C ILE A 501 3.86 2.35 -21.85
N ARG A 502 4.61 3.13 -22.65
CA ARG A 502 5.82 2.68 -23.37
C ARG A 502 7.06 3.40 -22.83
N MET A 503 7.50 3.01 -21.65
CA MET A 503 8.60 3.68 -20.95
C MET A 503 9.55 2.73 -20.22
N ALA A 504 9.57 1.43 -20.54
CA ALA A 504 10.42 0.45 -19.88
C ALA A 504 11.91 0.83 -19.82
N ALA A 505 12.45 1.42 -20.90
CA ALA A 505 13.84 1.87 -20.92
C ALA A 505 14.10 2.99 -19.92
N LYS A 506 13.33 4.09 -20.01
CA LYS A 506 13.39 5.22 -19.05
C LYS A 506 13.14 4.78 -17.61
N ALA A 507 12.27 3.80 -17.42
CA ALA A 507 11.94 3.27 -16.10
C ALA A 507 13.09 2.46 -15.49
N ARG A 508 13.89 1.76 -16.31
CA ARG A 508 15.12 1.12 -15.84
C ARG A 508 16.17 2.15 -15.45
N GLU A 509 16.38 3.17 -16.27
CA GLU A 509 17.28 4.30 -15.97
C GLU A 509 16.87 4.98 -14.65
N TRP A 510 15.57 5.27 -14.49
CA TRP A 510 15.04 5.86 -13.26
C TRP A 510 15.34 5.00 -12.03
N LEU A 511 15.23 3.67 -12.13
CA LEU A 511 15.55 2.77 -11.01
C LEU A 511 17.04 2.77 -10.67
N GLU A 512 17.92 2.79 -11.66
CA GLU A 512 19.36 2.86 -11.44
C GLU A 512 19.75 4.12 -10.65
N GLU A 513 19.08 5.24 -10.93
CA GLU A 513 19.31 6.51 -10.26
C GLU A 513 18.64 6.62 -8.87
N ASN A 514 17.47 5.99 -8.68
CA ASN A 514 16.59 6.30 -7.54
C ASN A 514 16.34 5.15 -6.55
N ALA A 515 16.64 3.89 -6.92
CA ALA A 515 16.27 2.71 -6.14
C ALA A 515 17.40 2.15 -5.26
N GLY A 516 18.62 2.70 -5.35
CA GLY A 516 19.68 2.49 -4.36
C GLY A 516 20.27 1.07 -4.29
N GLY A 517 20.04 0.20 -5.28
CA GLY A 517 20.59 -1.16 -5.31
C GLY A 517 20.08 -2.03 -6.45
N GLY A 518 20.69 -3.21 -6.62
CA GLY A 518 20.27 -4.22 -7.59
C GLY A 518 19.07 -5.04 -7.10
N GLY A 519 18.30 -5.61 -8.03
CA GLY A 519 17.19 -6.54 -7.74
C GLY A 519 15.80 -6.01 -8.10
N TYR A 520 15.63 -4.69 -8.25
CA TYR A 520 14.41 -4.13 -8.84
C TYR A 520 14.30 -4.48 -10.32
N THR A 521 13.09 -4.79 -10.77
CA THR A 521 12.80 -5.17 -12.16
C THR A 521 11.64 -4.35 -12.68
N VAL A 522 11.69 -3.91 -13.94
CA VAL A 522 10.55 -3.29 -14.63
C VAL A 522 10.23 -4.05 -15.91
N ALA A 523 8.94 -4.31 -16.11
CA ALA A 523 8.41 -4.96 -17.30
C ALA A 523 7.21 -4.19 -17.87
N GLU A 524 7.09 -4.17 -19.19
CA GLU A 524 5.86 -3.77 -19.87
C GLU A 524 4.98 -5.00 -20.08
N GLU A 525 3.80 -4.99 -19.46
CA GLU A 525 2.87 -6.11 -19.51
C GLU A 525 1.48 -5.66 -19.94
N LYS A 526 1.06 -6.05 -21.15
CA LYS A 526 -0.30 -5.80 -21.67
C LYS A 526 -0.73 -4.33 -21.58
N GLY A 527 0.21 -3.41 -21.83
CA GLY A 527 -0.01 -1.96 -21.79
C GLY A 527 0.21 -1.31 -20.42
N CYS A 528 0.49 -2.09 -19.38
CA CYS A 528 0.88 -1.61 -18.06
C CYS A 528 2.41 -1.59 -17.91
N LEU A 529 2.90 -0.76 -17.00
CA LEU A 529 4.29 -0.80 -16.53
C LEU A 529 4.32 -1.39 -15.12
N VAL A 530 5.05 -2.49 -14.94
CA VAL A 530 5.06 -3.27 -13.70
C VAL A 530 6.44 -3.17 -13.06
N LEU A 531 6.48 -2.65 -11.83
CA LEU A 531 7.67 -2.65 -10.98
C LEU A 531 7.62 -3.88 -10.06
N GLY A 532 8.74 -4.60 -9.99
CA GLY A 532 8.91 -5.78 -9.17
C GLY A 532 10.25 -5.82 -8.45
N TRP A 533 10.39 -6.82 -7.58
CA TRP A 533 11.62 -7.15 -6.87
C TRP A 533 11.97 -8.61 -7.11
N LYS A 534 13.16 -8.89 -7.65
CA LYS A 534 13.63 -10.24 -8.03
C LYS A 534 12.57 -11.05 -8.80
N GLY A 535 11.88 -10.39 -9.72
CA GLY A 535 10.83 -11.00 -10.55
C GLY A 535 9.45 -11.15 -9.88
N LYS A 536 9.28 -10.80 -8.60
CA LYS A 536 7.95 -10.69 -7.97
C LYS A 536 7.35 -9.31 -8.30
N PRO A 537 6.21 -9.24 -9.01
CA PRO A 537 5.50 -7.97 -9.20
C PRO A 537 5.07 -7.35 -7.88
N VAL A 538 5.24 -6.03 -7.76
CA VAL A 538 4.92 -5.25 -6.57
C VAL A 538 3.84 -4.23 -6.87
N ILE A 539 4.08 -3.31 -7.81
CA ILE A 539 3.08 -2.33 -8.26
C ILE A 539 2.94 -2.35 -9.78
N ALA A 540 1.73 -2.08 -10.26
CA ALA A 540 1.44 -1.95 -11.67
C ALA A 540 0.79 -0.59 -11.96
N ALA A 541 1.40 0.17 -12.88
CA ALA A 541 0.86 1.42 -13.39
C ALA A 541 0.18 1.19 -14.74
N SER A 542 -0.97 1.83 -14.93
CA SER A 542 -1.77 1.75 -16.15
C SER A 542 -2.43 3.09 -16.46
N CYS A 543 -2.56 3.42 -17.75
CA CYS A 543 -3.20 4.65 -18.22
C CYS A 543 -4.44 4.31 -19.06
N TRP A 544 -5.47 5.13 -18.93
CA TRP A 544 -6.80 4.88 -19.48
C TRP A 544 -7.42 6.17 -20.05
N LYS A 545 -8.30 6.03 -21.02
CA LYS A 545 -9.17 7.11 -21.54
C LYS A 545 -10.62 6.64 -21.64
N CYS A 546 -11.57 7.57 -21.76
CA CYS A 546 -12.99 7.26 -21.83
C CYS A 546 -13.47 6.73 -23.19
#